data_AF-A0A1G1XPI8-F1
#
_entry.id   AF-A0A1G1XPI8-F1
#
_cell.length_a   1.000
_cell.length_b   1.000
_cell.length_c   1.000
_cell.angle_alpha   90.00
_cell.angle_beta   90.00
_cell.angle_gamma   90.00
#
_symmetry.space_group_name_H-M   'P 1'
#
loop_
_entity.id
_entity.type
_entity.pdbx_description
1 polymer ?
#
loop_
_entity_poly.entity_id
_entity_poly.type
_entity_poly.pdbx_seq_one_letter_code
_entity_poly.pdbx_strand_id
1 'polypeptide(L)'
;MPDLKQLCKFLVKAKKATYAAGESAPKVIENDNSTTMIFIDGDWKYHDNYFGGEPYGGREVVFYGNKPIYIMTYYGSVNKNITDLKSIYDFLQHALLLIPEDNPFRGPKEYQANGLKYLNEFTGNIDNFSGEEKIYQDQELIYQAKYAGGLVDQRK
;
A
#
# COMPACT_ATOMS: atom_id res chain seq x y z
N MET A 1 -20.16 11.45 -7.27
CA MET A 1 -18.83 10.85 -7.09
C MET A 1 -18.01 11.80 -6.25
N PRO A 2 -17.22 11.30 -5.30
CA PRO A 2 -16.32 12.15 -4.54
C PRO A 2 -15.24 12.74 -5.47
N ASP A 3 -14.69 13.89 -5.09
CA ASP A 3 -13.56 14.46 -5.82
C ASP A 3 -12.24 13.75 -5.48
N LEU A 4 -11.18 14.05 -6.26
CA LEU A 4 -9.86 13.43 -6.10
C LEU A 4 -9.22 13.75 -4.74
N LYS A 5 -9.47 14.94 -4.17
CA LYS A 5 -8.90 15.32 -2.86
C LYS A 5 -9.54 14.53 -1.73
N GLN A 6 -10.85 14.30 -1.82
CA GLN A 6 -11.58 13.46 -0.87
C GLN A 6 -11.08 12.00 -0.94
N LEU A 7 -10.87 11.47 -2.15
CA LEU A 7 -10.27 10.15 -2.34
C LEU A 7 -8.87 10.07 -1.71
N CYS A 8 -8.01 11.05 -1.96
CA CYS A 8 -6.66 11.06 -1.39
C CYS A 8 -6.68 11.07 0.14
N LYS A 9 -7.51 11.92 0.75
CA LYS A 9 -7.67 11.98 2.22
C LYS A 9 -8.19 10.66 2.79
N PHE A 10 -9.16 10.04 2.13
CA PHE A 10 -9.68 8.74 2.54
C PHE A 10 -8.60 7.66 2.47
N LEU A 11 -7.83 7.59 1.38
CA LEU A 11 -6.73 6.65 1.21
C LEU A 11 -5.68 6.79 2.31
N VAL A 12 -5.28 8.01 2.66
CA VAL A 12 -4.33 8.25 3.76
C VAL A 12 -4.85 7.69 5.08
N LYS A 13 -6.10 7.96 5.43
CA LYS A 13 -6.71 7.42 6.66
C LYS A 13 -6.76 5.90 6.63
N ALA A 14 -7.26 5.34 5.52
CA ALA A 14 -7.48 3.90 5.38
C ALA A 14 -6.15 3.13 5.47
N LYS A 15 -5.14 3.53 4.71
CA LYS A 15 -3.82 2.88 4.69
C LYS A 15 -3.12 2.95 6.04
N LYS A 16 -3.25 4.06 6.77
CA LYS A 16 -2.73 4.20 8.14
C LYS A 16 -3.47 3.33 9.16
N ALA A 17 -4.72 2.98 8.91
CA ALA A 17 -5.54 2.14 9.81
C ALA A 17 -5.50 0.65 9.45
N THR A 18 -4.97 0.28 8.29
CA THR A 18 -4.79 -1.11 7.85
C THR A 18 -3.32 -1.51 7.93
N TYR A 19 -2.71 -2.02 6.85
CA TYR A 19 -1.39 -2.65 6.86
C TYR A 19 -0.31 -1.82 7.59
N ALA A 20 -0.31 -0.50 7.40
CA ALA A 20 0.70 0.38 8.03
C ALA A 20 0.57 0.46 9.57
N ALA A 21 -0.58 0.10 10.15
CA ALA A 21 -0.79 0.01 11.59
C ALA A 21 -0.16 -1.26 12.22
N GLY A 22 0.45 -2.13 11.40
CA GLY A 22 1.13 -3.34 11.86
C GLY A 22 0.19 -4.32 12.54
N GLU A 23 0.62 -4.90 13.66
CA GLU A 23 -0.12 -5.95 14.39
C GLU A 23 -1.48 -5.48 14.93
N SER A 24 -1.67 -4.18 15.11
CA SER A 24 -2.95 -3.62 15.60
C SER A 24 -4.04 -3.56 14.51
N ALA A 25 -3.68 -3.77 13.25
CA ALA A 25 -4.61 -3.70 12.13
C ALA A 25 -5.60 -4.88 12.15
N PRO A 26 -6.92 -4.62 12.07
CA PRO A 26 -7.89 -5.71 11.95
C PRO A 26 -7.71 -6.42 10.61
N LYS A 27 -7.44 -7.73 10.68
CA LYS A 27 -7.25 -8.59 9.51
C LYS A 27 -8.01 -9.90 9.61
N VAL A 28 -8.47 -10.39 8.48
CA VAL A 28 -9.18 -11.66 8.33
C VAL A 28 -8.41 -12.54 7.35
N ILE A 29 -8.17 -13.80 7.71
CA ILE A 29 -7.68 -14.81 6.76
C ILE A 29 -8.90 -15.41 6.07
N GLU A 30 -8.95 -15.26 4.75
CA GLU A 30 -10.04 -15.74 3.91
C GLU A 30 -9.87 -17.23 3.58
N ASN A 31 -10.94 -17.86 3.09
CA ASN A 31 -10.93 -19.29 2.72
C ASN A 31 -9.95 -19.61 1.57
N ASP A 32 -9.57 -18.63 0.76
CA ASP A 32 -8.58 -18.76 -0.32
C ASP A 32 -7.14 -18.52 0.16
N ASN A 33 -6.94 -18.38 1.48
CA ASN A 33 -5.67 -18.05 2.15
C ASN A 33 -5.15 -16.64 1.84
N SER A 34 -5.97 -15.75 1.30
CA SER A 34 -5.66 -14.32 1.30
C SER A 34 -5.88 -13.71 2.69
N THR A 35 -5.21 -12.59 2.95
CA THR A 35 -5.45 -11.74 4.12
C THR A 35 -6.18 -10.49 3.67
N THR A 36 -7.31 -10.19 4.29
CA THR A 36 -8.12 -9.01 4.03
C THR A 36 -8.10 -8.06 5.22
N MET A 37 -7.95 -6.76 4.93
CA MET A 37 -8.15 -5.66 5.88
C MET A 37 -9.19 -4.70 5.31
N ILE A 38 -10.20 -4.36 6.13
CA ILE A 38 -11.29 -3.47 5.74
C ILE A 38 -11.28 -2.23 6.61
N PHE A 39 -11.44 -1.07 5.99
CA PHE A 39 -11.65 0.20 6.68
C PHE A 39 -12.88 0.91 6.12
N ILE A 40 -13.71 1.48 7.01
CA ILE A 40 -14.98 2.13 6.66
C ILE A 40 -15.01 3.52 7.32
N ASP A 41 -15.33 4.55 6.54
CA ASP A 41 -15.51 5.94 7.00
C ASP A 41 -16.73 6.55 6.27
N GLY A 42 -17.92 6.44 6.88
CA GLY A 42 -19.18 6.85 6.25
C GLY A 42 -19.51 6.02 5.00
N ASP A 43 -19.71 6.71 3.87
CA ASP A 43 -20.01 6.08 2.55
C ASP A 43 -18.80 5.41 1.90
N TRP A 44 -17.61 5.59 2.48
CA TRP A 44 -16.36 5.07 1.97
C TRP A 44 -16.03 3.71 2.55
N LYS A 45 -15.53 2.81 1.70
CA LYS A 45 -14.97 1.52 2.12
C LYS A 45 -13.65 1.29 1.40
N TYR A 46 -12.64 0.90 2.15
CA TYR A 46 -11.34 0.45 1.66
C TYR A 46 -11.21 -1.03 1.92
N HIS A 47 -10.68 -1.75 0.94
CA HIS A 47 -10.48 -3.19 0.98
C HIS A 47 -9.09 -3.51 0.47
N ASP A 48 -8.21 -3.88 1.38
CA ASP A 48 -6.87 -4.35 1.07
C ASP A 48 -6.83 -5.86 1.22
N ASN A 49 -6.44 -6.55 0.15
CA ASN A 49 -6.43 -8.00 0.11
C ASN A 49 -5.17 -8.48 -0.60
N TYR A 50 -4.41 -9.33 0.07
CA TYR A 50 -3.17 -9.88 -0.47
C TYR A 50 -3.03 -11.37 -0.19
N PHE A 51 -2.24 -12.02 -1.04
CA PHE A 51 -1.85 -13.42 -0.92
C PHE A 51 -0.39 -13.53 -0.54
N GLY A 52 -0.06 -14.62 0.16
CA GLY A 52 1.31 -14.97 0.51
C GLY A 52 1.83 -14.20 1.71
N GLY A 53 3.10 -13.83 1.64
CA GLY A 53 3.83 -13.12 2.69
C GLY A 53 5.22 -12.77 2.20
N GLU A 54 5.96 -13.77 1.71
CA GLU A 54 7.21 -13.57 0.99
C GLU A 54 7.38 -14.65 -0.10
N PRO A 55 7.33 -14.29 -1.40
CA PRO A 55 6.84 -13.02 -1.92
C PRO A 55 5.34 -12.84 -1.66
N TYR A 56 4.82 -11.65 -1.93
CA TYR A 56 3.39 -11.36 -1.79
C TYR A 56 2.86 -10.57 -2.99
N GLY A 57 1.54 -10.65 -3.18
CA GLY A 57 0.84 -9.88 -4.19
C GLY A 57 -0.60 -9.60 -3.75
N GLY A 58 -1.09 -8.41 -4.07
CA GLY A 58 -2.39 -7.97 -3.57
C GLY A 58 -2.99 -6.82 -4.35
N ARG A 59 -4.13 -6.37 -3.83
CA ARG A 59 -4.87 -5.23 -4.35
C ARG A 59 -5.51 -4.42 -3.23
N GLU A 60 -5.61 -3.14 -3.47
CA GLU A 60 -6.41 -2.21 -2.72
C GLU A 60 -7.58 -1.78 -3.59
N VAL A 61 -8.79 -1.77 -3.04
CA VAL A 61 -9.98 -1.28 -3.72
C VAL A 61 -10.68 -0.27 -2.82
N VAL A 62 -11.00 0.90 -3.38
CA VAL A 62 -11.86 1.88 -2.70
C VAL A 62 -13.24 1.87 -3.34
N PHE A 63 -14.25 1.83 -2.47
CA PHE A 63 -15.65 1.95 -2.82
C PHE A 63 -16.21 3.24 -2.25
N TYR A 64 -17.14 3.85 -3.00
CA TYR A 64 -17.99 4.94 -2.53
C TYR A 64 -19.45 4.59 -2.83
N GLY A 65 -20.30 4.53 -1.80
CA GLY A 65 -21.70 4.11 -1.97
C GLY A 65 -21.83 2.71 -2.60
N ASN A 66 -21.01 1.76 -2.14
CA ASN A 66 -20.92 0.37 -2.63
C ASN A 66 -20.47 0.20 -4.09
N LYS A 67 -19.99 1.25 -4.76
CA LYS A 67 -19.42 1.15 -6.11
C LYS A 67 -17.90 1.28 -6.05
N PRO A 68 -17.12 0.38 -6.69
CA PRO A 68 -15.67 0.54 -6.76
C PRO A 68 -15.34 1.77 -7.61
N ILE A 69 -14.45 2.63 -7.12
CA ILE A 69 -14.04 3.86 -7.81
C ILE A 69 -12.53 3.92 -8.05
N TYR A 70 -11.74 3.13 -7.33
CA TYR A 70 -10.28 3.12 -7.42
C TYR A 70 -9.74 1.73 -7.15
N ILE A 71 -8.64 1.39 -7.83
CA ILE A 71 -7.86 0.18 -7.59
C ILE A 71 -6.36 0.48 -7.60
N MET A 72 -5.61 -0.24 -6.77
CA MET A 72 -4.16 -0.39 -6.89
C MET A 72 -3.83 -1.87 -6.77
N THR A 73 -3.05 -2.41 -7.70
CA THR A 73 -2.43 -3.74 -7.53
C THR A 73 -0.98 -3.58 -7.15
N TYR A 74 -0.44 -4.55 -6.43
CA TYR A 74 0.94 -4.53 -5.99
C TYR A 74 1.52 -5.94 -5.89
N TYR A 75 2.83 -6.05 -6.09
CA TYR A 75 3.59 -7.29 -5.88
C TYR A 75 4.96 -6.92 -5.34
N GLY A 76 5.41 -7.64 -4.30
CA GLY A 76 6.67 -7.36 -3.63
C GLY A 76 7.38 -8.60 -3.14
N SER A 77 8.67 -8.43 -2.91
CA SER A 77 9.56 -9.48 -2.43
C SER A 77 10.77 -8.89 -1.72
N VAL A 78 11.26 -9.62 -0.72
CA VAL A 78 12.53 -9.39 -0.04
C VAL A 78 13.62 -10.22 -0.73
N ASN A 79 14.84 -9.68 -0.76
CA ASN A 79 16.00 -10.40 -1.25
C ASN A 79 16.19 -11.70 -0.45
N LYS A 80 16.34 -12.83 -1.16
CA LYS A 80 16.44 -14.19 -0.60
C LYS A 80 17.52 -14.39 0.47
N ASN A 81 18.53 -13.51 0.52
CA ASN A 81 19.62 -13.59 1.49
C ASN A 81 19.23 -13.00 2.86
N ILE A 82 18.11 -12.29 2.94
CA ILE A 82 17.60 -11.71 4.18
C ILE A 82 16.77 -12.75 4.92
N THR A 83 17.13 -12.99 6.18
CA THR A 83 16.44 -13.93 7.07
C THR A 83 15.47 -13.23 8.01
N ASP A 84 15.78 -11.99 8.43
CA ASP A 84 14.93 -11.20 9.30
C ASP A 84 13.90 -10.40 8.50
N LEU A 85 12.90 -11.10 7.97
CA LEU A 85 11.80 -10.48 7.22
C LEU A 85 10.99 -9.52 8.10
N LYS A 86 10.87 -9.80 9.40
CA LYS A 86 10.07 -9.00 10.33
C LYS A 86 10.63 -7.58 10.42
N SER A 87 11.94 -7.42 10.59
CA SER A 87 12.58 -6.11 10.63
C SER A 87 12.35 -5.29 9.34
N ILE A 88 12.37 -5.96 8.18
CA ILE A 88 12.10 -5.29 6.89
C ILE A 88 10.65 -4.81 6.80
N TYR A 89 9.70 -5.65 7.18
CA TYR A 89 8.28 -5.29 7.16
C TYR A 89 7.91 -4.26 8.22
N ASP A 90 8.51 -4.30 9.41
CA ASP A 90 8.34 -3.26 10.45
C ASP A 90 8.89 -1.91 9.96
N PHE A 91 10.05 -1.89 9.30
CA PHE A 91 10.60 -0.68 8.68
C PHE A 91 9.71 -0.15 7.54
N LEU A 92 9.23 -1.05 6.68
CA LEU A 92 8.28 -0.71 5.62
C LEU A 92 7.02 -0.06 6.19
N GLN A 93 6.41 -0.66 7.22
CA GLN A 93 5.22 -0.12 7.87
C GLN A 93 5.45 1.31 8.38
N HIS A 94 6.59 1.59 9.01
CA HIS A 94 6.95 2.95 9.41
C HIS A 94 7.04 3.92 8.23
N ALA A 95 7.63 3.52 7.10
CA ALA A 95 7.66 4.34 5.90
C ALA A 95 6.24 4.60 5.36
N LEU A 96 5.37 3.59 5.35
CA LEU A 96 3.98 3.70 4.89
C LEU A 96 3.11 4.57 5.81
N LEU A 97 3.42 4.66 7.11
CA LEU A 97 2.76 5.61 8.03
C LEU A 97 3.06 7.07 7.68
N LEU A 98 4.14 7.34 6.95
CA LEU A 98 4.52 8.68 6.47
C LEU A 98 3.95 9.00 5.07
N ILE A 99 2.94 8.26 4.63
CA ILE A 99 2.22 8.47 3.37
C ILE A 99 1.79 9.94 3.16
N PRO A 100 2.15 10.57 2.02
CA PRO A 100 1.78 11.95 1.71
C PRO A 100 0.33 12.06 1.20
N GLU A 101 -0.34 13.18 1.49
CA GLU A 101 -1.72 13.43 1.02
C GLU A 101 -1.82 13.68 -0.48
N ASP A 102 -0.81 14.30 -1.11
CA ASP A 102 -0.88 14.68 -2.53
C ASP A 102 -0.83 13.47 -3.47
N ASN A 103 -0.10 12.41 -3.08
CA ASN A 103 0.09 11.18 -3.85
C ASN A 103 0.10 9.97 -2.92
N PRO A 104 -1.06 9.55 -2.38
CA PRO A 104 -1.15 8.55 -1.33
C PRO A 104 -1.07 7.12 -1.90
N PHE A 105 -0.03 6.84 -2.68
CA PHE A 105 0.20 5.51 -3.27
C PHE A 105 0.84 4.57 -2.23
N ARG A 106 1.99 4.97 -1.70
CA ARG A 106 2.79 4.25 -0.69
C ARG A 106 3.39 5.26 0.30
N GLY A 107 4.61 5.06 0.78
CA GLY A 107 5.32 5.97 1.69
C GLY A 107 5.82 7.26 1.00
N PRO A 108 6.59 8.10 1.73
CA PRO A 108 7.18 9.32 1.19
C PRO A 108 8.22 8.99 0.11
N LYS A 109 8.68 10.00 -0.65
CA LYS A 109 9.73 9.77 -1.68
C LYS A 109 11.00 9.12 -1.11
N GLU A 110 11.35 9.49 0.12
CA GLU A 110 12.49 8.94 0.83
C GLU A 110 12.20 8.88 2.34
N TYR A 111 12.67 7.83 3.00
CA TYR A 111 12.68 7.69 4.45
C TYR A 111 13.91 6.89 4.89
N GLN A 112 14.54 7.28 5.99
CA GLN A 112 15.72 6.60 6.52
C GLN A 112 15.61 6.42 8.04
N ALA A 113 15.88 5.21 8.51
CA ALA A 113 15.97 4.88 9.94
C ALA A 113 16.75 3.58 10.12
N ASN A 114 17.46 3.42 11.25
CA ASN A 114 18.13 2.18 11.65
C ASN A 114 19.07 1.57 10.57
N GLY A 115 19.74 2.41 9.78
CA GLY A 115 20.64 1.95 8.71
C GLY A 115 19.92 1.48 7.43
N LEU A 116 18.59 1.59 7.38
CA LEU A 116 17.78 1.27 6.20
C LEU A 116 17.34 2.55 5.49
N LYS A 117 17.29 2.49 4.16
CA LYS A 117 16.80 3.57 3.29
C LYS A 117 15.65 3.08 2.42
N TYR A 118 14.48 3.68 2.62
CA TYR A 118 13.31 3.53 1.77
C TYR A 118 13.32 4.57 0.65
N LEU A 119 12.98 4.15 -0.56
CA LEU A 119 12.75 5.01 -1.71
C LEU A 119 11.42 4.65 -2.37
N ASN A 120 10.66 5.66 -2.78
CA ASN A 120 9.43 5.50 -3.53
C ASN A 120 9.46 6.38 -4.79
N GLU A 121 9.45 5.73 -5.95
CA GLU A 121 9.50 6.37 -7.26
C GLU A 121 8.21 6.05 -8.02
N PHE A 122 7.54 7.08 -8.54
CA PHE A 122 6.26 6.90 -9.21
C PHE A 122 6.03 7.93 -10.31
N THR A 123 5.11 7.61 -11.20
CA THR A 123 4.64 8.48 -12.28
C THR A 123 3.12 8.46 -12.35
N GLY A 124 2.54 9.53 -12.87
CA GLY A 124 1.08 9.69 -12.98
C GLY A 124 0.46 10.39 -11.77
N ASN A 125 -0.88 10.37 -11.74
CA ASN A 125 -1.69 10.95 -10.67
C ASN A 125 -2.65 9.88 -10.13
N ILE A 126 -3.44 10.22 -9.12
CA ILE A 126 -4.38 9.28 -8.46
C ILE A 126 -5.38 8.60 -9.41
N ASP A 127 -5.59 9.16 -10.60
CA ASP A 127 -6.47 8.61 -11.63
C ASP A 127 -5.81 7.58 -12.55
N ASN A 128 -4.48 7.61 -12.69
CA ASN A 128 -3.69 6.63 -13.42
C ASN A 128 -2.20 6.78 -13.04
N PHE A 129 -1.65 5.80 -12.34
CA PHE A 129 -0.29 5.83 -11.84
C PHE A 129 0.37 4.46 -11.86
N SER A 130 1.70 4.47 -11.83
CA SER A 130 2.52 3.32 -11.49
C SER A 130 3.77 3.76 -10.74
N GLY A 131 4.33 2.86 -9.95
CA GLY A 131 5.53 3.14 -9.19
C GLY A 131 6.17 1.89 -8.60
N GLU A 132 7.29 2.12 -7.95
CA GLU A 132 8.01 1.10 -7.20
C GLU A 132 8.57 1.68 -5.91
N GLU A 133 8.55 0.84 -4.88
CA GLU A 133 9.22 1.12 -3.62
C GLU A 133 10.37 0.14 -3.42
N LYS A 134 11.45 0.64 -2.83
CA LYS A 134 12.68 -0.11 -2.59
C LYS A 134 13.17 0.15 -1.18
N ILE A 135 13.77 -0.85 -0.54
CA ILE A 135 14.52 -0.67 0.69
C ILE A 135 15.96 -1.13 0.46
N TYR A 136 16.90 -0.30 0.88
CA TYR A 136 18.32 -0.54 0.82
C TYR A 136 18.92 -0.66 2.22
N GLN A 137 19.93 -1.54 2.34
CA GLN A 137 20.82 -1.64 3.49
C GLN A 137 22.25 -1.66 2.96
N ASP A 138 23.12 -0.76 3.45
CA ASP A 138 24.51 -0.67 3.00
C ASP A 138 24.68 -0.60 1.46
N GLN A 139 23.76 0.11 0.78
CA GLN A 139 23.65 0.25 -0.69
C GLN A 139 23.17 -1.01 -1.44
N GLU A 140 22.97 -2.13 -0.76
CA GLU A 140 22.38 -3.34 -1.32
C GLU A 140 20.84 -3.24 -1.33
N LEU A 141 20.23 -3.63 -2.45
CA LEU A 141 18.77 -3.70 -2.56
C LEU A 141 18.27 -4.96 -1.84
N ILE A 142 17.52 -4.75 -0.75
CA ILE A 142 17.05 -5.83 0.11
C ILE A 142 15.55 -6.07 0.02
N TYR A 143 14.77 -5.13 -0.51
CA TYR A 143 13.33 -5.30 -0.76
C TYR A 143 12.89 -4.44 -1.95
N GLN A 144 11.91 -4.94 -2.70
CA GLN A 144 11.25 -4.18 -3.76
C GLN A 144 9.77 -4.57 -3.85
N ALA A 145 8.92 -3.58 -4.10
CA ALA A 145 7.56 -3.80 -4.56
C ALA A 145 7.20 -2.88 -5.72
N LYS A 146 6.43 -3.39 -6.68
CA LYS A 146 5.88 -2.61 -7.80
C LYS A 146 4.38 -2.49 -7.63
N TYR A 147 3.83 -1.35 -8.03
CA TYR A 147 2.41 -1.08 -7.95
C TYR A 147 1.91 -0.27 -9.15
N ALA A 148 0.64 -0.46 -9.47
CA ALA A 148 -0.04 0.32 -10.51
C ALA A 148 -1.53 0.42 -10.17
N GLY A 149 -2.16 1.52 -10.55
CA GLY A 149 -3.54 1.77 -10.19
C GLY A 149 -4.12 3.02 -10.81
N GLY A 150 -5.36 3.31 -10.42
CA GLY A 150 -6.09 4.47 -10.90
C GLY A 150 -7.58 4.38 -10.61
N LEU A 151 -8.34 5.30 -11.19
CA LEU A 151 -9.80 5.25 -11.15
C LEU A 151 -10.33 4.13 -12.04
N VAL A 152 -11.44 3.51 -11.63
CA VAL A 152 -12.14 2.47 -12.40
C VAL A 152 -13.55 2.92 -12.78
N ASP A 153 -14.16 2.28 -13.77
CA ASP A 153 -15.54 2.57 -14.24
C ASP A 153 -15.76 4.04 -14.68
N GLN A 154 -14.78 4.61 -15.39
CA GLN A 154 -14.80 6.03 -15.80
C GLN A 154 -15.56 6.28 -17.12
N ARG A 155 -15.76 5.25 -17.95
CA ARG A 155 -16.45 5.34 -19.24
C ARG A 155 -17.26 4.06 -19.47
N LYS A 156 -18.43 4.20 -20.09
CA LYS A 156 -19.29 3.09 -20.54
C LYS A 156 -19.09 2.80 -22.01
#